data_AF-A0A969TSV6-F1
#
_entry.id   AF-A0A969TSV6-F1
#
_cell.length_a   1.000
_cell.length_b   1.000
_cell.length_c   1.000
_cell.angle_alpha   90.00
_cell.angle_beta   90.00
_cell.angle_gamma   90.00
#
_symmetry.space_group_name_H-M   'P 1'
#
loop_
_entity.id
_entity.type
_entity.pdbx_description
1 polymer ?
#
loop_
_entity_poly.entity_id
_entity_poly.type
_entity_poly.pdbx_seq_one_letter_code
_entity_poly.pdbx_strand_id
1 'polypeptide(L)'
;MSYVIYAVIALLLAGIIYGALARRNIFKDVDRLGGRKVELMNRPVTEELSKMKGLKLSGETEERFNEWRREWDEIVTVQLPDIEEKLFDIEEAANRYRFGRARQLIGVVEEALTAIEKHINDLIHEVHELVHSEEQNRHDIQRVEEYYQETKKKLWVHRGSLGTAADRIDSELEAAHGNFSVFHEQTGEGNYFQARETLQGVREALDRINKLIDELPSLQLKVKRDVPAQLRELGDGIAEMKEQGYPVELLDLEPLQKELETKCTNAEEALDELDVASSSVLLEEVEQDLQHIYARLEEEAVARQDAETSLPETGAKLEKAGSLIEAMKVELETVRLSYQLSEKEEAELAASEKKWKELVSAFRVLEASKEERNQSFSAIQERLKELDAEIAEVEAALASMKENLGHLREDELKAVETVSEKRRYLRGIKRRVERCSLPKVPDLTKNQLLEAEKQITRAEEQLEEAPLVMEDVRQAVSEAASEIDKAAAMVDKMIADGELAERVIQYGNRYRTQHDEVQILLLQAEDRFRQGHYEEAVELSVKGVEKVDKQVLDKVNGTASELNSKAGNA
;
A
#
# COMPACT_ATOMS: atom_id res chain seq x y z
N MET A 1 -92.27 -35.34 43.30
CA MET A 1 -92.60 -36.40 42.32
C MET A 1 -93.15 -35.81 41.01
N SER A 2 -94.19 -34.97 41.03
CA SER A 2 -94.78 -34.34 39.83
C SER A 2 -93.81 -33.45 39.04
N TYR A 3 -93.04 -32.58 39.69
CA TYR A 3 -92.06 -31.72 39.00
C TYR A 3 -90.92 -32.49 38.31
N VAL A 4 -90.54 -33.64 38.86
CA VAL A 4 -89.51 -34.52 38.25
C VAL A 4 -90.06 -35.17 36.98
N ILE A 5 -91.33 -35.56 36.97
CA ILE A 5 -91.99 -36.14 35.77
C ILE A 5 -92.15 -35.08 34.68
N TYR A 6 -92.57 -33.85 35.02
CA TYR A 6 -92.64 -32.76 34.03
C TYR A 6 -91.27 -32.36 33.49
N ALA A 7 -90.23 -32.38 34.33
CA ALA A 7 -88.85 -32.14 33.87
C ALA A 7 -88.37 -33.25 32.91
N VAL A 8 -88.68 -34.52 33.17
CA VAL A 8 -88.34 -35.65 32.28
C VAL A 8 -89.11 -35.57 30.95
N ILE A 9 -90.40 -35.22 30.98
CA ILE A 9 -91.21 -35.05 29.75
C ILE A 9 -90.73 -33.85 28.94
N ALA A 10 -90.42 -32.72 29.58
CA ALA A 10 -89.84 -31.55 28.91
C ALA A 10 -88.48 -31.87 28.27
N LEU A 11 -87.67 -32.71 28.93
CA LEU A 11 -86.37 -33.15 28.42
C LEU A 11 -86.53 -34.11 27.23
N LEU A 12 -87.53 -35.00 27.26
CA LEU A 12 -87.88 -35.86 26.12
C LEU A 12 -88.40 -35.05 24.92
N LEU A 13 -89.28 -34.05 25.16
CA LEU A 13 -89.76 -33.14 24.12
C LEU A 13 -88.63 -32.30 23.52
N ALA A 14 -87.73 -31.77 24.35
CA ALA A 14 -86.54 -31.05 23.90
C ALA A 14 -85.63 -31.94 23.04
N GLY A 15 -85.48 -33.22 23.38
CA GLY A 15 -84.73 -34.20 22.59
C GLY A 15 -85.36 -34.46 21.21
N ILE A 16 -86.69 -34.57 21.12
CA ILE A 16 -87.40 -34.76 19.84
C ILE A 16 -87.29 -33.51 18.96
N ILE A 17 -87.48 -32.31 19.55
CA ILE A 17 -87.35 -31.04 18.84
C ILE A 17 -85.91 -30.85 18.33
N TYR A 18 -84.91 -31.15 19.17
CA TYR A 18 -83.50 -31.09 18.77
C TYR A 18 -83.19 -32.08 17.63
N GLY A 19 -83.74 -33.31 17.69
CA GLY A 19 -83.60 -34.29 16.62
C GLY A 19 -84.22 -33.84 15.29
N ALA A 20 -85.40 -33.22 15.33
CA ALA A 20 -86.07 -32.69 14.13
C ALA A 20 -85.33 -31.51 13.51
N LEU A 21 -84.80 -30.59 14.33
CA LEU A 21 -83.99 -29.46 13.86
C LEU A 21 -82.65 -29.93 13.27
N ALA A 22 -81.96 -30.85 13.94
CA ALA A 22 -80.71 -31.43 13.46
C ALA A 22 -80.90 -32.14 12.11
N ARG A 23 -81.99 -32.91 11.96
CA ARG A 23 -82.37 -33.54 10.69
C ARG A 23 -82.58 -32.48 9.61
N ARG A 24 -83.37 -31.44 9.86
CA ARG A 24 -83.65 -30.39 8.86
C ARG A 24 -82.38 -29.68 8.40
N ASN A 25 -81.42 -29.44 9.30
CA ASN A 25 -80.14 -28.83 8.92
C ASN A 25 -79.33 -29.76 8.01
N ILE A 26 -79.26 -31.05 8.32
CA ILE A 26 -78.55 -32.03 7.48
C ILE A 26 -79.18 -32.16 6.09
N PHE A 27 -80.52 -32.17 5.97
CA PHE A 27 -81.18 -32.17 4.66
C PHE A 27 -80.88 -30.90 3.85
N LYS A 28 -80.83 -29.73 4.49
CA LYS A 28 -80.40 -28.50 3.79
C LYS A 28 -78.94 -28.57 3.32
N ASP A 29 -78.07 -29.18 4.11
CA ASP A 29 -76.67 -29.37 3.72
C ASP A 29 -76.54 -30.35 2.54
N VAL A 30 -77.34 -31.42 2.53
CA VAL A 30 -77.44 -32.37 1.40
C VAL A 30 -77.98 -31.67 0.15
N ASP A 31 -79.07 -30.90 0.25
CA ASP A 31 -79.62 -30.13 -0.88
C ASP A 31 -78.59 -29.15 -1.45
N ARG A 32 -77.82 -28.48 -0.58
CA ARG A 32 -76.75 -27.56 -0.98
C ARG A 32 -75.63 -28.30 -1.73
N LEU A 33 -75.20 -29.46 -1.24
CA LEU A 33 -74.15 -30.26 -1.88
C LEU A 33 -74.65 -30.89 -3.19
N GLY A 34 -75.91 -31.32 -3.25
CA GLY A 34 -76.56 -31.77 -4.48
C GLY A 34 -76.65 -30.66 -5.53
N GLY A 35 -76.99 -29.43 -5.11
CA GLY A 35 -76.96 -28.25 -5.97
C GLY A 35 -75.56 -27.96 -6.53
N ARG A 36 -74.52 -27.95 -5.69
CA ARG A 36 -73.12 -27.80 -6.13
C ARG A 36 -72.70 -28.88 -7.13
N LYS A 37 -73.13 -30.14 -6.90
CA LYS A 37 -72.87 -31.24 -7.83
C LYS A 37 -73.49 -30.96 -9.22
N VAL A 38 -74.74 -30.51 -9.26
CA VAL A 38 -75.44 -30.18 -10.52
C VAL A 38 -74.77 -29.00 -11.22
N GLU A 39 -74.29 -28.00 -10.49
CA GLU A 39 -73.50 -26.90 -11.05
C GLU A 39 -72.19 -27.39 -11.68
N LEU A 40 -71.45 -28.29 -11.02
CA LEU A 40 -70.23 -28.88 -11.57
C LEU A 40 -70.50 -29.70 -12.83
N MET A 41 -71.61 -30.44 -12.86
CA MET A 41 -72.02 -31.23 -14.03
C MET A 41 -72.44 -30.35 -15.23
N ASN A 42 -73.01 -29.17 -14.96
CA ASN A 42 -73.44 -28.23 -15.99
C ASN A 42 -72.33 -27.26 -16.42
N ARG A 43 -71.10 -27.38 -15.90
CA ARG A 43 -69.97 -26.58 -16.40
C ARG A 43 -69.66 -26.98 -17.85
N PRO A 44 -69.50 -26.01 -18.76
CA PRO A 44 -69.37 -26.25 -20.19
C PRO A 44 -67.97 -26.72 -20.61
N VAL A 45 -67.36 -27.64 -19.87
CA VAL A 45 -66.06 -28.25 -20.22
C VAL A 45 -66.16 -28.98 -21.56
N THR A 46 -67.31 -29.59 -21.84
CA THR A 46 -67.60 -30.24 -23.13
C THR A 46 -67.69 -29.25 -24.29
N GLU A 47 -68.18 -28.02 -24.07
CA GLU A 47 -68.21 -26.98 -25.10
C GLU A 47 -66.80 -26.49 -25.40
N GLU A 48 -65.96 -26.28 -24.40
CA GLU A 48 -64.56 -25.90 -24.60
C GLU A 48 -63.78 -27.01 -25.31
N LEU A 49 -63.87 -28.26 -24.82
CA LEU A 49 -63.33 -29.46 -25.50
C LEU A 49 -63.85 -29.62 -26.94
N SER A 50 -65.09 -29.19 -27.23
CA SER A 50 -65.63 -29.22 -28.59
C SER A 50 -65.05 -28.14 -29.51
N LYS A 51 -64.67 -26.96 -28.98
CA LYS A 51 -63.98 -25.91 -29.75
C LYS A 51 -62.62 -26.40 -30.25
N MET A 52 -61.92 -27.21 -29.43
CA MET A 52 -60.65 -27.86 -29.82
C MET A 52 -60.82 -28.94 -30.91
N LYS A 53 -61.98 -29.58 -31.06
CA LYS A 53 -62.22 -30.52 -32.17
C LYS A 53 -62.24 -29.85 -33.55
N GLY A 54 -62.36 -28.52 -33.61
CA GLY A 54 -62.22 -27.74 -34.84
C GLY A 54 -60.77 -27.58 -35.30
N LEU A 55 -59.79 -27.87 -34.43
CA LEU A 55 -58.37 -27.79 -34.71
C LEU A 55 -57.85 -29.16 -35.17
N LYS A 56 -56.86 -29.15 -36.08
CA LYS A 56 -56.09 -30.36 -36.37
C LYS A 56 -55.16 -30.59 -35.17
N LEU A 57 -55.38 -31.69 -34.46
CA LEU A 57 -54.57 -32.14 -33.33
C LEU A 57 -53.91 -33.44 -33.77
N SER A 58 -52.60 -33.55 -33.59
CA SER A 58 -51.81 -34.76 -33.85
C SER A 58 -50.67 -34.82 -32.84
N GLY A 59 -50.04 -36.00 -32.71
CA GLY A 59 -48.85 -36.22 -31.90
C GLY A 59 -49.07 -35.97 -30.40
N GLU A 60 -48.13 -35.26 -29.78
CA GLU A 60 -48.11 -35.00 -28.33
C GLU A 60 -49.34 -34.18 -27.86
N THR A 61 -49.88 -33.31 -28.73
CA THR A 61 -51.08 -32.53 -28.43
C THR A 61 -52.35 -33.39 -28.42
N GLU A 62 -52.40 -34.45 -29.25
CA GLU A 62 -53.51 -35.41 -29.28
C GLU A 62 -53.47 -36.33 -28.05
N GLU A 63 -52.28 -36.76 -27.63
CA GLU A 63 -52.11 -37.55 -26.40
C GLU A 63 -52.61 -36.80 -25.17
N ARG A 64 -52.18 -35.54 -24.99
CA ARG A 64 -52.65 -34.67 -23.90
C ARG A 64 -54.15 -34.39 -23.96
N PHE A 65 -54.70 -34.18 -25.15
CA PHE A 65 -56.14 -33.99 -25.32
C PHE A 65 -56.94 -35.24 -24.94
N ASN A 66 -56.44 -36.43 -25.27
CA ASN A 66 -57.07 -37.70 -24.91
C ASN A 66 -56.96 -37.98 -23.40
N GLU A 67 -55.86 -37.58 -22.75
CA GLU A 67 -55.72 -37.62 -21.30
C GLU A 67 -56.77 -36.74 -20.62
N TRP A 68 -56.88 -35.46 -21.00
CA TRP A 68 -57.90 -34.55 -20.44
C TRP A 68 -59.32 -35.06 -20.64
N ARG A 69 -59.61 -35.65 -21.82
CA ARG A 69 -60.91 -36.25 -22.10
C ARG A 69 -61.20 -37.46 -21.22
N ARG A 70 -60.20 -38.31 -20.99
CA ARG A 70 -60.33 -39.47 -20.11
C ARG A 70 -60.55 -39.05 -18.66
N GLU A 71 -59.81 -38.04 -18.20
CA GLU A 71 -59.98 -37.48 -16.85
C GLU A 71 -61.37 -36.88 -16.67
N TRP A 72 -61.86 -36.12 -17.65
CA TRP A 72 -63.24 -35.61 -17.63
C TRP A 72 -64.28 -36.74 -17.63
N ASP A 73 -64.13 -37.74 -18.49
CA ASP A 73 -65.03 -38.89 -18.54
C ASP A 73 -65.01 -39.66 -17.21
N GLU A 74 -63.85 -39.80 -16.56
CA GLU A 74 -63.73 -40.43 -15.23
C GLU A 74 -64.44 -39.63 -14.13
N ILE A 75 -64.27 -38.30 -14.12
CA ILE A 75 -64.97 -37.40 -13.18
C ILE A 75 -66.49 -37.57 -13.33
N VAL A 76 -67.00 -37.57 -14.57
CA VAL A 76 -68.45 -37.64 -14.83
C VAL A 76 -69.04 -39.03 -14.60
N THR A 77 -68.32 -40.09 -14.97
CA THR A 77 -68.86 -41.47 -14.94
C THR A 77 -68.61 -42.21 -13.63
N VAL A 78 -67.58 -41.83 -12.85
CA VAL A 78 -67.22 -42.53 -11.61
C VAL A 78 -67.38 -41.64 -10.40
N GLN A 79 -66.75 -40.45 -10.40
CA GLN A 79 -66.66 -39.62 -9.19
C GLN A 79 -67.97 -38.91 -8.85
N LEU A 80 -68.68 -38.37 -9.85
CA LEU A 80 -69.98 -37.74 -9.63
C LEU A 80 -71.04 -38.75 -9.13
N PRO A 81 -71.19 -39.96 -9.71
CA PRO A 81 -72.11 -40.98 -9.17
C PRO A 81 -71.76 -41.46 -7.75
N ASP A 82 -70.48 -41.66 -7.42
CA ASP A 82 -70.05 -42.01 -6.06
C ASP A 82 -70.44 -40.94 -5.03
N ILE A 83 -70.38 -39.66 -5.40
CA ILE A 83 -70.88 -38.56 -4.57
C ILE A 83 -72.40 -38.63 -4.40
N GLU A 84 -73.14 -39.04 -5.43
CA GLU A 84 -74.59 -39.24 -5.38
C GLU A 84 -74.98 -40.34 -4.39
N GLU A 85 -74.25 -41.47 -4.41
CA GLU A 85 -74.42 -42.56 -3.45
C GLU A 85 -74.11 -42.11 -2.02
N LYS A 86 -73.02 -41.37 -1.83
CA LYS A 86 -72.65 -40.80 -0.52
C LYS A 86 -73.66 -39.77 0.00
N LEU A 87 -74.28 -38.98 -0.89
CA LEU A 87 -75.37 -38.07 -0.52
C LEU A 87 -76.60 -38.86 -0.03
N PHE A 88 -76.93 -39.98 -0.69
CA PHE A 88 -78.00 -40.88 -0.25
C PHE A 88 -77.70 -41.52 1.12
N ASP A 89 -76.46 -41.96 1.35
CA ASP A 89 -76.01 -42.49 2.66
C ASP A 89 -76.13 -41.45 3.78
N ILE A 90 -75.89 -40.17 3.49
CA ILE A 90 -76.07 -39.06 4.45
C ILE A 90 -77.55 -38.91 4.80
N GLU A 91 -78.45 -38.98 3.81
CA GLU A 91 -79.90 -38.94 4.05
C GLU A 91 -80.37 -40.12 4.90
N GLU A 92 -79.89 -41.33 4.61
CA GLU A 92 -80.23 -42.53 5.39
C GLU A 92 -79.71 -42.42 6.84
N ALA A 93 -78.48 -41.93 7.03
CA ALA A 93 -77.91 -41.69 8.36
C ALA A 93 -78.68 -40.64 9.15
N ALA A 94 -79.17 -39.59 8.49
CA ALA A 94 -80.04 -38.56 9.08
C ALA A 94 -81.43 -39.13 9.46
N ASN A 95 -81.97 -40.03 8.65
CA ASN A 95 -83.23 -40.73 8.93
C ASN A 95 -83.11 -41.70 10.11
N ARG A 96 -81.96 -42.36 10.29
CA ARG A 96 -81.65 -43.24 11.43
C ARG A 96 -81.17 -42.49 12.69
N TYR A 97 -81.28 -41.16 12.73
CA TYR A 97 -80.85 -40.29 13.85
C TYR A 97 -79.35 -40.36 14.19
N ARG A 98 -78.49 -40.82 13.27
CA ARG A 98 -77.02 -40.89 13.44
C ARG A 98 -76.35 -39.62 12.94
N PHE A 99 -76.65 -38.49 13.59
CA PHE A 99 -76.23 -37.16 13.14
C PHE A 99 -74.71 -36.94 13.12
N GLY A 100 -73.95 -37.60 14.01
CA GLY A 100 -72.48 -37.53 14.00
C GLY A 100 -71.86 -38.13 12.74
N ARG A 101 -72.34 -39.30 12.30
CA ARG A 101 -71.88 -39.96 11.08
C ARG A 101 -72.30 -39.19 9.82
N ALA A 102 -73.53 -38.64 9.82
CA ALA A 102 -73.99 -37.79 8.73
C ALA A 102 -73.12 -36.53 8.56
N ARG A 103 -72.73 -35.85 9.65
CA ARG A 103 -71.80 -34.69 9.58
C ARG A 103 -70.40 -35.05 9.10
N GLN A 104 -69.88 -36.20 9.49
CA GLN A 104 -68.58 -36.68 8.97
C GLN A 104 -68.65 -36.94 7.47
N LEU A 105 -69.70 -37.61 7.00
CA LEU A 105 -69.92 -37.88 5.58
C LEU A 105 -70.14 -36.59 4.77
N ILE A 106 -70.84 -35.59 5.33
CA ILE A 106 -70.98 -34.25 4.73
C ILE A 106 -69.60 -33.61 4.50
N GLY A 107 -68.70 -33.66 5.49
CA GLY A 107 -67.35 -33.12 5.35
C GLY A 107 -66.54 -33.83 4.25
N VAL A 108 -66.62 -35.17 4.19
CA VAL A 108 -65.96 -35.96 3.14
C VAL A 108 -66.50 -35.63 1.75
N VAL A 109 -67.82 -35.46 1.60
CA VAL A 109 -68.44 -35.07 0.33
C VAL A 109 -68.07 -33.63 -0.06
N GLU A 110 -68.00 -32.71 0.89
CA GLU A 110 -67.61 -31.31 0.63
C GLU A 110 -66.14 -31.20 0.22
N GLU A 111 -65.24 -31.96 0.84
CA GLU A 111 -63.83 -32.09 0.43
C GLU A 111 -63.71 -32.71 -0.97
N ALA A 112 -64.43 -33.80 -1.24
CA ALA A 112 -64.42 -34.47 -2.54
C ALA A 112 -64.94 -33.55 -3.66
N LEU A 113 -66.07 -32.84 -3.43
CA LEU A 113 -66.60 -31.88 -4.40
C LEU A 113 -65.63 -30.72 -4.65
N THR A 114 -64.93 -30.25 -3.62
CA THR A 114 -63.94 -29.17 -3.76
C THR A 114 -62.69 -29.63 -4.51
N ALA A 115 -62.25 -30.87 -4.31
CA ALA A 115 -61.15 -31.47 -5.08
C ALA A 115 -61.52 -31.62 -6.56
N ILE A 116 -62.73 -32.12 -6.85
CA ILE A 116 -63.25 -32.22 -8.22
C ILE A 116 -63.35 -30.83 -8.86
N GLU A 117 -63.90 -29.85 -8.15
CA GLU A 117 -64.00 -28.48 -8.64
C GLU A 117 -62.63 -27.90 -9.02
N LYS A 118 -61.60 -28.16 -8.21
CA LYS A 118 -60.23 -27.75 -8.51
C LYS A 118 -59.68 -28.45 -9.76
N HIS A 119 -59.83 -29.77 -9.86
CA HIS A 119 -59.38 -30.54 -11.02
C HIS A 119 -60.05 -30.05 -12.32
N ILE A 120 -61.35 -29.75 -12.27
CA ILE A 120 -62.07 -29.20 -13.41
C ILE A 120 -61.53 -27.83 -13.82
N ASN A 121 -61.21 -26.96 -12.85
CA ASN A 121 -60.62 -25.65 -13.15
C ASN A 121 -59.21 -25.76 -13.72
N ASP A 122 -58.39 -26.70 -13.22
CA ASP A 122 -57.04 -26.95 -13.73
C ASP A 122 -57.11 -27.45 -15.19
N LEU A 123 -58.01 -28.39 -15.49
CA LEU A 123 -58.29 -28.85 -16.86
C LEU A 123 -58.71 -27.72 -17.81
N ILE A 124 -59.62 -26.84 -17.37
CA ILE A 124 -60.04 -25.67 -18.15
C ILE A 124 -58.86 -24.72 -18.39
N HIS A 125 -58.00 -24.53 -17.39
CA HIS A 125 -56.85 -23.64 -17.51
C HIS A 125 -55.82 -24.16 -18.52
N GLU A 126 -55.46 -25.44 -18.45
CA GLU A 126 -54.53 -26.07 -19.41
C GLU A 126 -55.07 -26.04 -20.85
N VAL A 127 -56.37 -26.27 -20.99
CA VAL A 127 -57.08 -26.11 -22.27
C VAL A 127 -57.02 -24.67 -22.79
N HIS A 128 -57.25 -23.68 -21.93
CA HIS A 128 -57.15 -22.26 -22.30
C HIS A 128 -55.72 -21.86 -22.67
N GLU A 129 -54.70 -22.38 -21.97
CA GLU A 129 -53.30 -22.16 -22.32
C GLU A 129 -52.98 -22.68 -23.72
N LEU A 130 -53.51 -23.84 -24.11
CA LEU A 130 -53.33 -24.37 -25.47
C LEU A 130 -53.96 -23.44 -26.51
N VAL A 131 -55.20 -23.00 -26.30
CA VAL A 131 -55.89 -22.09 -27.24
C VAL A 131 -55.15 -20.74 -27.33
N HIS A 132 -54.71 -20.20 -26.19
CA HIS A 132 -53.94 -18.97 -26.16
C HIS A 132 -52.57 -19.12 -26.84
N SER A 133 -51.92 -20.29 -26.72
CA SER A 133 -50.66 -20.57 -27.40
C SER A 133 -50.79 -20.60 -28.93
N GLU A 134 -51.93 -21.04 -29.47
CA GLU A 134 -52.18 -21.01 -30.93
C GLU A 134 -52.33 -19.58 -31.44
N GLU A 135 -53.17 -18.77 -30.78
CA GLU A 135 -53.36 -17.37 -31.14
C GLU A 135 -52.04 -16.58 -31.04
N GLN A 136 -51.28 -16.84 -29.98
CA GLN A 136 -49.99 -16.20 -29.72
C GLN A 136 -48.93 -16.63 -30.73
N ASN A 137 -48.82 -17.94 -31.04
CA ASN A 137 -47.89 -18.46 -32.03
C ASN A 137 -48.15 -17.86 -33.42
N ARG A 138 -49.43 -17.67 -33.80
CA ARG A 138 -49.82 -17.07 -35.08
C ARG A 138 -49.44 -15.59 -35.19
N HIS A 139 -49.44 -14.87 -34.08
CA HIS A 139 -49.01 -13.47 -34.07
C HIS A 139 -47.49 -13.34 -33.96
N ASP A 140 -46.84 -14.20 -33.17
CA ASP A 140 -45.39 -14.18 -32.98
C ASP A 140 -44.64 -14.65 -34.22
N ILE A 141 -45.18 -15.58 -35.02
CA ILE A 141 -44.56 -15.95 -36.31
C ILE A 141 -44.44 -14.76 -37.26
N GLN A 142 -45.48 -13.92 -37.38
CA GLN A 142 -45.44 -12.74 -38.23
C GLN A 142 -44.36 -11.75 -37.76
N ARG A 143 -44.26 -11.53 -36.46
CA ARG A 143 -43.22 -10.67 -35.86
C ARG A 143 -41.81 -11.20 -36.10
N VAL A 144 -41.62 -12.51 -35.95
CA VAL A 144 -40.31 -13.15 -36.12
C VAL A 144 -39.94 -13.19 -37.61
N GLU A 145 -40.89 -13.34 -38.53
CA GLU A 145 -40.68 -13.17 -39.98
C GLU A 145 -40.30 -11.73 -40.36
N GLU A 146 -41.02 -10.73 -39.83
CA GLU A 146 -40.67 -9.33 -40.01
C GLU A 146 -39.25 -9.04 -39.50
N TYR A 147 -38.93 -9.55 -38.30
CA TYR A 147 -37.61 -9.42 -37.70
C TYR A 147 -36.52 -10.11 -38.52
N TYR A 148 -36.78 -11.29 -39.07
CA TYR A 148 -35.89 -11.97 -40.01
C TYR A 148 -35.62 -11.11 -41.26
N GLN A 149 -36.65 -10.50 -41.85
CA GLN A 149 -36.48 -9.63 -43.02
C GLN A 149 -35.69 -8.36 -42.67
N GLU A 150 -35.88 -7.81 -41.48
CA GLU A 150 -35.08 -6.67 -40.99
C GLU A 150 -33.61 -7.04 -40.80
N THR A 151 -33.33 -8.16 -40.11
CA THR A 151 -31.97 -8.69 -39.93
C THR A 151 -31.31 -8.96 -41.27
N LYS A 152 -32.03 -9.53 -42.24
CA LYS A 152 -31.55 -9.74 -43.60
C LYS A 152 -31.22 -8.43 -44.31
N LYS A 153 -32.08 -7.41 -44.21
CA LYS A 153 -31.81 -6.08 -44.78
C LYS A 153 -30.58 -5.43 -44.15
N LYS A 154 -30.42 -5.54 -42.82
CA LYS A 154 -29.24 -5.03 -42.10
C LYS A 154 -27.97 -5.73 -42.58
N LEU A 155 -28.00 -7.06 -42.70
CA LEU A 155 -26.89 -7.84 -43.22
C LEU A 155 -26.49 -7.40 -44.63
N TRP A 156 -27.47 -7.12 -45.51
CA TRP A 156 -27.20 -6.60 -46.86
C TRP A 156 -26.50 -5.23 -46.85
N VAL A 157 -26.91 -4.32 -45.98
CA VAL A 157 -26.28 -2.99 -45.83
C VAL A 157 -24.85 -3.13 -45.31
N HIS A 158 -24.62 -4.03 -44.34
CA HIS A 158 -23.32 -4.25 -43.72
C HIS A 158 -22.47 -5.31 -44.42
N ARG A 159 -22.92 -5.88 -45.55
CA ARG A 159 -22.21 -6.94 -46.28
C ARG A 159 -20.80 -6.52 -46.69
N GLY A 160 -20.64 -5.27 -47.12
CA GLY A 160 -19.34 -4.72 -47.50
C GLY A 160 -18.35 -4.61 -46.34
N SER A 161 -18.85 -4.38 -45.11
CA SER A 161 -18.03 -4.28 -43.90
C SER A 161 -17.79 -5.63 -43.20
N LEU A 162 -18.56 -6.66 -43.52
CA LEU A 162 -18.51 -7.98 -42.89
C LEU A 162 -17.66 -9.00 -43.68
N GLY A 163 -17.36 -8.73 -44.96
CA GLY A 163 -16.45 -9.56 -45.76
C GLY A 163 -16.83 -11.06 -45.78
N THR A 164 -15.87 -11.92 -45.44
CA THR A 164 -15.97 -13.40 -45.32
C THR A 164 -16.92 -13.87 -44.21
N ALA A 165 -17.04 -13.11 -43.13
CA ALA A 165 -17.98 -13.41 -42.04
C ALA A 165 -19.45 -13.25 -42.48
N ALA A 166 -19.72 -12.45 -43.52
CA ALA A 166 -21.07 -12.29 -44.07
C ALA A 166 -21.62 -13.60 -44.64
N ASP A 167 -20.79 -14.42 -45.30
CA ASP A 167 -21.21 -15.68 -45.91
C ASP A 167 -21.57 -16.74 -44.85
N ARG A 168 -20.87 -16.73 -43.71
CA ARG A 168 -21.22 -17.59 -42.57
C ARG A 168 -22.48 -17.12 -41.85
N ILE A 169 -22.66 -15.81 -41.66
CA ILE A 169 -23.92 -15.26 -41.12
C ILE A 169 -25.10 -15.57 -42.05
N ASP A 170 -24.90 -15.50 -43.38
CA ASP A 170 -25.90 -15.91 -44.36
C ASP A 170 -26.28 -17.39 -44.17
N SER A 171 -25.31 -18.27 -43.92
CA SER A 171 -25.60 -19.69 -43.69
C SER A 171 -26.39 -19.95 -42.39
N GLU A 172 -26.11 -19.20 -41.31
CA GLU A 172 -26.89 -19.28 -40.06
C GLU A 172 -28.30 -18.71 -40.25
N LEU A 173 -28.43 -17.65 -41.05
CA LEU A 173 -29.70 -17.03 -41.37
C LEU A 173 -30.54 -17.94 -42.29
N GLU A 174 -29.93 -18.68 -43.22
CA GLU A 174 -30.59 -19.73 -44.00
C GLU A 174 -31.03 -20.91 -43.13
N ALA A 175 -30.22 -21.33 -42.14
CA ALA A 175 -30.63 -22.35 -41.17
C ALA A 175 -31.84 -21.89 -40.34
N ALA A 176 -31.85 -20.63 -39.89
CA ALA A 176 -33.00 -20.02 -39.22
C ALA A 176 -34.24 -19.97 -40.15
N HIS A 177 -34.04 -19.78 -41.46
CA HIS A 177 -35.13 -19.85 -42.43
C HIS A 177 -35.70 -21.27 -42.58
N GLY A 178 -34.83 -22.29 -42.60
CA GLY A 178 -35.24 -23.69 -42.61
C GLY A 178 -36.13 -24.06 -41.43
N ASN A 179 -35.87 -23.48 -40.25
CA ASN A 179 -36.68 -23.69 -39.05
C ASN A 179 -38.11 -23.10 -39.16
N PHE A 180 -38.35 -22.06 -39.97
CA PHE A 180 -39.72 -21.62 -40.27
C PHE A 180 -40.50 -22.66 -41.08
N SER A 181 -39.84 -23.38 -41.99
CA SER A 181 -40.47 -24.50 -42.71
C SER A 181 -40.87 -25.62 -41.74
N VAL A 182 -39.99 -25.95 -40.79
CA VAL A 182 -40.27 -26.93 -39.73
C VAL A 182 -41.44 -26.46 -38.85
N PHE A 183 -41.49 -25.16 -38.50
CA PHE A 183 -42.61 -24.57 -37.77
C PHE A 183 -43.94 -24.71 -38.53
N HIS A 184 -43.96 -24.44 -39.84
CA HIS A 184 -45.17 -24.59 -40.65
C HIS A 184 -45.60 -26.05 -40.79
N GLU A 185 -44.65 -26.98 -40.88
CA GLU A 185 -44.93 -28.43 -40.87
C GLU A 185 -45.53 -28.86 -39.52
N GLN A 186 -44.89 -28.49 -38.40
CA GLN A 186 -45.39 -28.77 -37.05
C GLN A 186 -46.77 -28.15 -36.80
N THR A 187 -47.02 -26.92 -37.28
CA THR A 187 -48.32 -26.27 -37.19
C THR A 187 -49.36 -26.94 -38.09
N GLY A 188 -48.96 -27.41 -39.27
CA GLY A 188 -49.82 -28.14 -40.20
C GLY A 188 -50.22 -29.53 -39.70
N GLU A 189 -49.33 -30.17 -38.96
CA GLU A 189 -49.56 -31.43 -38.25
C GLU A 189 -50.37 -31.22 -36.96
N GLY A 190 -50.32 -30.04 -36.34
CA GLY A 190 -51.05 -29.72 -35.12
C GLY A 190 -50.22 -29.88 -33.83
N ASN A 191 -48.89 -29.88 -33.94
CA ASN A 191 -47.91 -29.94 -32.85
C ASN A 191 -47.55 -28.53 -32.34
N TYR A 192 -48.49 -27.84 -31.68
CA TYR A 192 -48.33 -26.42 -31.32
C TYR A 192 -47.25 -26.15 -30.26
N PHE A 193 -46.97 -27.11 -29.37
CA PHE A 193 -45.91 -26.97 -28.34
C PHE A 193 -44.50 -26.99 -28.96
N GLN A 194 -44.24 -27.96 -29.83
CA GLN A 194 -42.96 -28.06 -30.54
C GLN A 194 -42.76 -26.88 -31.50
N ALA A 195 -43.84 -26.42 -32.15
CA ALA A 195 -43.84 -25.21 -32.95
C ALA A 195 -43.44 -23.96 -32.13
N ARG A 196 -43.89 -23.87 -30.87
CA ARG A 196 -43.49 -22.75 -30.00
C ARG A 196 -42.00 -22.78 -29.64
N GLU A 197 -41.47 -23.96 -29.34
CA GLU A 197 -40.05 -24.14 -29.03
C GLU A 197 -39.16 -23.81 -30.24
N THR A 198 -39.54 -24.26 -31.44
CA THR A 198 -38.81 -23.92 -32.67
C THR A 198 -38.86 -22.42 -32.96
N LEU A 199 -40.01 -21.76 -32.75
CA LEU A 199 -40.13 -20.31 -32.91
C LEU A 199 -39.26 -19.53 -31.94
N GLN A 200 -39.21 -19.96 -30.67
CA GLN A 200 -38.33 -19.35 -29.67
C GLN A 200 -36.85 -19.54 -30.04
N GLY A 201 -36.46 -20.73 -30.47
CA GLY A 201 -35.09 -21.01 -30.93
C GLY A 201 -34.68 -20.13 -32.11
N VAL A 202 -35.58 -19.90 -33.07
CA VAL A 202 -35.36 -18.98 -34.19
C VAL A 202 -35.18 -17.55 -33.70
N ARG A 203 -36.02 -17.09 -32.77
CA ARG A 203 -35.90 -15.74 -32.20
C ARG A 203 -34.54 -15.55 -31.51
N GLU A 204 -34.12 -16.51 -30.69
CA GLU A 204 -32.82 -16.47 -30.01
C GLU A 204 -31.65 -16.48 -31.01
N ALA A 205 -31.77 -17.25 -32.09
CA ALA A 205 -30.78 -17.24 -33.18
C ALA A 205 -30.72 -15.87 -33.88
N LEU A 206 -31.87 -15.26 -34.18
CA LEU A 206 -31.94 -13.92 -34.78
C LEU A 206 -31.39 -12.83 -33.87
N ASP A 207 -31.61 -12.92 -32.56
CA ASP A 207 -31.04 -11.99 -31.58
C ASP A 207 -29.52 -12.13 -31.50
N ARG A 208 -28.98 -13.36 -31.58
CA ARG A 208 -27.53 -13.58 -31.68
C ARG A 208 -26.97 -12.99 -32.97
N ILE A 209 -27.60 -13.27 -34.11
CA ILE A 209 -27.17 -12.76 -35.42
C ILE A 209 -27.20 -11.22 -35.44
N ASN A 210 -28.23 -10.57 -34.88
CA ASN A 210 -28.28 -9.11 -34.85
C ASN A 210 -27.15 -8.51 -34.00
N LYS A 211 -26.83 -9.08 -32.84
CA LYS A 211 -25.68 -8.64 -32.02
C LYS A 211 -24.37 -8.77 -32.79
N LEU A 212 -24.19 -9.90 -33.48
CA LEU A 212 -23.02 -10.10 -34.35
C LEU A 212 -22.97 -9.06 -35.47
N ILE A 213 -24.08 -8.76 -36.14
CA ILE A 213 -24.13 -7.73 -37.20
C ILE A 213 -23.74 -6.34 -36.68
N ASP A 214 -24.07 -6.01 -35.42
CA ASP A 214 -23.77 -4.71 -34.83
C ASP A 214 -22.30 -4.61 -34.35
N GLU A 215 -21.75 -5.66 -33.76
CA GLU A 215 -20.40 -5.65 -33.15
C GLU A 215 -19.27 -5.92 -34.18
N LEU A 216 -19.51 -6.85 -35.11
CA LEU A 216 -18.49 -7.40 -36.00
C LEU A 216 -17.93 -6.38 -37.01
N PRO A 217 -18.68 -5.38 -37.53
CA PRO A 217 -18.11 -4.33 -38.38
C PRO A 217 -17.06 -3.48 -37.66
N SER A 218 -17.24 -3.22 -36.36
CA SER A 218 -16.30 -2.43 -35.57
C SER A 218 -14.99 -3.18 -35.35
N LEU A 219 -15.08 -4.48 -35.06
CA LEU A 219 -13.92 -5.35 -34.86
C LEU A 219 -13.16 -5.61 -36.17
N GLN A 220 -13.88 -5.83 -37.27
CA GLN A 220 -13.23 -5.97 -38.58
C GLN A 220 -12.49 -4.71 -39.02
N LEU A 221 -13.02 -3.51 -38.71
CA LEU A 221 -12.32 -2.27 -39.01
C LEU A 221 -11.03 -2.14 -38.20
N LYS A 222 -11.08 -2.49 -36.90
CA LYS A 222 -9.88 -2.51 -36.05
C LYS A 222 -8.83 -3.50 -36.56
N VAL A 223 -9.22 -4.74 -36.85
CA VAL A 223 -8.28 -5.80 -37.27
C VAL A 223 -7.72 -5.56 -38.67
N LYS A 224 -8.54 -5.15 -39.65
CA LYS A 224 -8.08 -5.02 -41.05
C LYS A 224 -7.38 -3.71 -41.35
N ARG A 225 -7.67 -2.65 -40.59
CA ARG A 225 -7.16 -1.30 -40.88
C ARG A 225 -6.27 -0.74 -39.79
N ASP A 226 -6.75 -0.72 -38.55
CA ASP A 226 -6.09 0.04 -37.49
C ASP A 226 -4.86 -0.71 -36.95
N VAL A 227 -4.98 -2.02 -36.69
CA VAL A 227 -3.85 -2.83 -36.19
C VAL A 227 -2.70 -2.96 -37.22
N PRO A 228 -2.95 -3.25 -38.52
CA PRO A 228 -1.88 -3.29 -39.52
C PRO A 228 -1.28 -1.92 -39.82
N ALA A 229 -2.03 -0.83 -39.63
CA ALA A 229 -1.50 0.53 -39.72
C ALA A 229 -0.55 0.79 -38.55
N GLN A 230 -0.94 0.46 -37.32
CA GLN A 230 -0.10 0.60 -36.12
C GLN A 230 1.15 -0.28 -36.19
N LEU A 231 1.08 -1.49 -36.72
CA LEU A 231 2.25 -2.35 -36.94
C LEU A 231 3.22 -1.76 -37.99
N ARG A 232 2.69 -1.11 -39.03
CA ARG A 232 3.51 -0.39 -40.01
C ARG A 232 4.16 0.85 -39.41
N GLU A 233 3.40 1.65 -38.66
CA GLU A 233 3.92 2.81 -37.92
C GLU A 233 5.01 2.39 -36.92
N LEU A 234 4.82 1.27 -36.23
CA LEU A 234 5.84 0.70 -35.35
C LEU A 234 7.09 0.29 -36.12
N GLY A 235 6.93 -0.38 -37.27
CA GLY A 235 8.04 -0.78 -38.13
C GLY A 235 8.82 0.41 -38.68
N ASP A 236 8.11 1.44 -39.15
CA ASP A 236 8.70 2.69 -39.64
C ASP A 236 9.41 3.44 -38.50
N GLY A 237 8.79 3.52 -37.31
CA GLY A 237 9.40 4.12 -36.12
C GLY A 237 10.67 3.41 -35.66
N ILE A 238 10.67 2.07 -35.67
CA ILE A 238 11.87 1.27 -35.40
C ILE A 238 12.96 1.53 -36.43
N ALA A 239 12.60 1.65 -37.72
CA ALA A 239 13.56 1.96 -38.78
C ALA A 239 14.16 3.37 -38.62
N GLU A 240 13.33 4.37 -38.34
CA GLU A 240 13.78 5.74 -38.03
C GLU A 240 14.71 5.75 -36.80
N MET A 241 14.40 4.99 -35.76
CA MET A 241 15.28 4.88 -34.59
C MET A 241 16.60 4.14 -34.93
N LYS A 242 16.58 3.11 -35.78
CA LYS A 242 17.82 2.50 -36.28
C LYS A 242 18.66 3.50 -37.07
N GLU A 243 18.06 4.33 -37.93
CA GLU A 243 18.76 5.38 -38.67
C GLU A 243 19.33 6.48 -37.75
N GLN A 244 18.57 6.87 -36.74
CA GLN A 244 19.01 7.83 -35.71
C GLN A 244 20.09 7.25 -34.77
N GLY A 245 20.46 5.98 -34.93
CA GLY A 245 21.58 5.33 -34.24
C GLY A 245 21.22 4.69 -32.90
N TYR A 246 19.94 4.38 -32.66
CA TYR A 246 19.54 3.61 -31.48
C TYR A 246 19.94 2.14 -31.62
N PRO A 247 20.52 1.50 -30.59
CA PRO A 247 20.77 0.07 -30.58
C PRO A 247 19.48 -0.71 -30.32
N VAL A 248 18.55 -0.65 -31.28
CA VAL A 248 17.23 -1.32 -31.20
C VAL A 248 17.37 -2.85 -31.21
N GLU A 249 18.50 -3.37 -31.69
CA GLU A 249 18.82 -4.81 -31.70
C GLU A 249 18.91 -5.43 -30.30
N LEU A 250 19.15 -4.64 -29.25
CA LEU A 250 19.17 -5.11 -27.86
C LEU A 250 17.79 -5.14 -27.18
N LEU A 251 16.74 -4.57 -27.79
CA LEU A 251 15.41 -4.53 -27.18
C LEU A 251 14.54 -5.78 -27.48
N ASP A 252 15.06 -6.78 -28.19
CA ASP A 252 14.32 -8.00 -28.58
C ASP A 252 12.93 -7.69 -29.20
N LEU A 253 12.81 -6.60 -29.98
CA LEU A 253 11.52 -6.20 -30.56
C LEU A 253 11.11 -7.02 -31.79
N GLU A 254 12.06 -7.68 -32.46
CA GLU A 254 11.79 -8.54 -33.63
C GLU A 254 10.94 -9.79 -33.30
N PRO A 255 11.20 -10.56 -32.21
CA PRO A 255 10.32 -11.65 -31.84
C PRO A 255 8.94 -11.17 -31.39
N LEU A 256 8.84 -10.02 -30.71
CA LEU A 256 7.58 -9.40 -30.30
C LEU A 256 6.75 -8.94 -31.50
N GLN A 257 7.38 -8.35 -32.53
CA GLN A 257 6.70 -7.97 -33.76
C GLN A 257 6.13 -9.20 -34.49
N LYS A 258 6.90 -10.29 -34.55
CA LYS A 258 6.42 -11.57 -35.12
C LYS A 258 5.30 -12.19 -34.31
N GLU A 259 5.35 -12.07 -32.98
CA GLU A 259 4.27 -12.53 -32.10
C GLU A 259 3.00 -11.70 -32.29
N LEU A 260 3.13 -10.38 -32.47
CA LEU A 260 2.01 -9.51 -32.81
C LEU A 260 1.42 -9.87 -34.18
N GLU A 261 2.26 -10.12 -35.19
CA GLU A 261 1.81 -10.56 -36.51
C GLU A 261 1.04 -11.89 -36.43
N THR A 262 1.51 -12.88 -35.64
CA THR A 262 0.78 -14.15 -35.47
C THR A 262 -0.50 -14.00 -34.66
N LYS A 263 -0.51 -13.16 -33.62
CA LYS A 263 -1.74 -12.81 -32.89
C LYS A 263 -2.76 -12.11 -33.80
N CYS A 264 -2.30 -11.26 -34.72
CA CYS A 264 -3.17 -10.61 -35.71
C CYS A 264 -3.76 -11.62 -36.69
N THR A 265 -2.97 -12.54 -37.23
CA THR A 265 -3.50 -13.60 -38.11
C THR A 265 -4.48 -14.50 -37.38
N ASN A 266 -4.21 -14.84 -36.12
CA ASN A 266 -5.13 -15.63 -35.30
C ASN A 266 -6.42 -14.86 -34.99
N ALA A 267 -6.35 -13.54 -34.78
CA ALA A 267 -7.52 -12.69 -34.60
C ALA A 267 -8.35 -12.56 -35.89
N GLU A 268 -7.70 -12.53 -37.06
CA GLU A 268 -8.38 -12.59 -38.37
C GLU A 268 -9.08 -13.94 -38.56
N GLU A 269 -8.41 -15.06 -38.25
CA GLU A 269 -9.00 -16.40 -38.32
C GLU A 269 -10.18 -16.57 -37.34
N ALA A 270 -10.06 -16.06 -36.11
CA ALA A 270 -11.13 -16.09 -35.10
C ALA A 270 -12.35 -15.22 -35.51
N LEU A 271 -12.11 -14.09 -36.18
CA LEU A 271 -13.19 -13.27 -36.75
C LEU A 271 -13.88 -13.95 -37.93
N ASP A 272 -13.11 -14.66 -38.77
CA ASP A 272 -13.67 -15.51 -39.81
C ASP A 272 -14.47 -16.68 -39.21
N GLU A 273 -14.13 -17.13 -38.00
CA GLU A 273 -14.86 -18.13 -37.22
C GLU A 273 -16.09 -17.61 -36.46
N LEU A 274 -16.41 -16.30 -36.55
CA LEU A 274 -17.51 -15.64 -35.83
C LEU A 274 -17.35 -15.65 -34.30
N ASP A 275 -16.16 -15.91 -33.77
CA ASP A 275 -15.90 -15.82 -32.34
C ASP A 275 -15.49 -14.39 -31.93
N VAL A 276 -16.52 -13.58 -31.70
CA VAL A 276 -16.38 -12.19 -31.25
C VAL A 276 -15.71 -12.11 -29.87
N ALA A 277 -15.92 -13.09 -29.01
CA ALA A 277 -15.38 -13.07 -27.65
C ALA A 277 -13.86 -13.29 -27.66
N SER A 278 -13.38 -14.34 -28.33
CA SER A 278 -11.92 -14.58 -28.40
C SER A 278 -11.19 -13.52 -29.21
N SER A 279 -11.78 -13.03 -30.31
CA SER A 279 -11.19 -11.95 -31.10
C SER A 279 -11.04 -10.65 -30.30
N SER A 280 -12.03 -10.30 -29.45
CA SER A 280 -11.95 -9.10 -28.61
C SER A 280 -10.81 -9.17 -27.59
N VAL A 281 -10.60 -10.34 -26.96
CA VAL A 281 -9.51 -10.55 -26.00
C VAL A 281 -8.16 -10.47 -26.69
N LEU A 282 -8.01 -11.13 -27.85
CA LEU A 282 -6.77 -11.08 -28.64
C LEU A 282 -6.44 -9.66 -29.11
N LEU A 283 -7.45 -8.87 -29.47
CA LEU A 283 -7.27 -7.47 -29.82
C LEU A 283 -6.81 -6.62 -28.64
N GLU A 284 -7.38 -6.82 -27.45
CA GLU A 284 -6.95 -6.13 -26.23
C GLU A 284 -5.50 -6.49 -25.87
N GLU A 285 -5.11 -7.77 -25.99
CA GLU A 285 -3.73 -8.21 -25.78
C GLU A 285 -2.76 -7.54 -26.77
N VAL A 286 -3.13 -7.46 -28.05
CA VAL A 286 -2.33 -6.76 -29.08
C VAL A 286 -2.20 -5.26 -28.78
N GLU A 287 -3.29 -4.60 -28.35
CA GLU A 287 -3.25 -3.19 -27.97
C GLU A 287 -2.34 -2.95 -26.74
N GLN A 288 -2.36 -3.84 -25.74
CA GLN A 288 -1.47 -3.76 -24.57
C GLN A 288 0.00 -4.00 -24.93
N ASP A 289 0.27 -5.01 -25.75
CA ASP A 289 1.62 -5.32 -26.24
C ASP A 289 2.18 -4.14 -27.04
N LEU A 290 1.37 -3.52 -27.92
CA LEU A 290 1.75 -2.31 -28.66
C LEU A 290 2.08 -1.14 -27.72
N GLN A 291 1.23 -0.86 -26.73
CA GLN A 291 1.48 0.21 -25.75
C GLN A 291 2.79 -0.02 -24.98
N HIS A 292 3.07 -1.27 -24.59
CA HIS A 292 4.30 -1.62 -23.90
C HIS A 292 5.53 -1.43 -24.79
N ILE A 293 5.46 -1.75 -26.08
CA ILE A 293 6.56 -1.46 -27.02
C ILE A 293 6.77 0.04 -27.16
N TYR A 294 5.70 0.82 -27.34
CA TYR A 294 5.82 2.29 -27.44
C TYR A 294 6.42 2.91 -26.18
N ALA A 295 6.00 2.47 -24.99
CA ALA A 295 6.56 2.94 -23.72
C ALA A 295 8.08 2.69 -23.63
N ARG A 296 8.56 1.51 -24.05
CA ARG A 296 10.01 1.21 -24.09
C ARG A 296 10.77 2.09 -25.08
N LEU A 297 10.18 2.37 -26.24
CA LEU A 297 10.78 3.27 -27.22
C LEU A 297 10.84 4.71 -26.70
N GLU A 298 9.79 5.17 -26.01
CA GLU A 298 9.74 6.48 -25.36
C GLU A 298 10.78 6.60 -24.25
N GLU A 299 10.92 5.57 -23.40
CA GLU A 299 11.95 5.52 -22.34
C GLU A 299 13.36 5.64 -22.93
N GLU A 300 13.67 4.92 -24.02
CA GLU A 300 14.96 5.04 -24.70
C GLU A 300 15.16 6.41 -25.36
N ALA A 301 14.10 7.02 -25.91
CA ALA A 301 14.18 8.36 -26.49
C ALA A 301 14.47 9.43 -25.42
N VAL A 302 13.81 9.36 -24.27
CA VAL A 302 14.06 10.25 -23.12
C VAL A 302 15.45 10.00 -22.55
N ALA A 303 15.84 8.74 -22.35
CA ALA A 303 17.17 8.37 -21.84
C ALA A 303 18.29 8.90 -22.73
N ARG A 304 18.10 8.93 -24.05
CA ARG A 304 19.04 9.55 -24.99
C ARG A 304 19.14 11.06 -24.79
N GLN A 305 18.02 11.77 -24.71
CA GLN A 305 18.02 13.22 -24.51
C GLN A 305 18.76 13.57 -23.20
N ASP A 306 18.47 12.83 -22.13
CA ASP A 306 19.11 12.99 -20.84
C ASP A 306 20.60 12.64 -20.90
N ALA A 307 20.99 11.57 -21.59
CA ALA A 307 22.39 11.19 -21.76
C ALA A 307 23.17 12.24 -22.59
N GLU A 308 22.57 12.81 -23.64
CA GLU A 308 23.20 13.88 -24.43
C GLU A 308 23.41 15.16 -23.62
N THR A 309 22.52 15.49 -22.68
CA THR A 309 22.70 16.63 -21.77
C THR A 309 23.66 16.34 -20.61
N SER A 310 23.61 15.15 -20.03
CA SER A 310 24.40 14.80 -18.84
C SER A 310 25.85 14.46 -19.14
N LEU A 311 26.17 13.91 -20.33
CA LEU A 311 27.55 13.63 -20.73
C LEU A 311 28.49 14.85 -20.68
N PRO A 312 28.17 16.01 -21.29
CA PRO A 312 29.02 17.19 -21.19
C PRO A 312 29.06 17.77 -19.77
N GLU A 313 27.98 17.64 -18.99
CA GLU A 313 27.95 18.09 -17.60
C GLU A 313 28.84 17.25 -16.69
N THR A 314 28.72 15.92 -16.77
CA THR A 314 29.59 14.97 -16.06
C THR A 314 31.03 15.14 -16.50
N GLY A 315 31.29 15.35 -17.80
CA GLY A 315 32.63 15.69 -18.30
C GLY A 315 33.20 16.98 -17.70
N ALA A 316 32.39 18.03 -17.58
CA ALA A 316 32.82 19.30 -16.97
C ALA A 316 33.03 19.18 -15.45
N LYS A 317 32.19 18.43 -14.73
CA LYS A 317 32.43 18.10 -13.31
C LYS A 317 33.70 17.29 -13.17
N LEU A 318 33.94 16.38 -14.12
CA LEU A 318 35.14 15.57 -14.13
C LEU A 318 36.39 16.48 -14.28
N GLU A 319 36.43 17.36 -15.27
CA GLU A 319 37.55 18.30 -15.42
C GLU A 319 37.77 19.19 -14.18
N LYS A 320 36.68 19.65 -13.54
CA LYS A 320 36.76 20.42 -12.28
C LYS A 320 37.38 19.60 -11.16
N ALA A 321 36.89 18.39 -10.89
CA ALA A 321 37.45 17.51 -9.87
C ALA A 321 38.93 17.19 -10.14
N GLY A 322 39.32 16.98 -11.41
CA GLY A 322 40.72 16.84 -11.81
C GLY A 322 41.57 18.07 -11.46
N SER A 323 41.08 19.28 -11.77
CA SER A 323 41.78 20.52 -11.43
C SER A 323 41.89 20.76 -9.91
N LEU A 324 40.87 20.36 -9.15
CA LEU A 324 40.86 20.44 -7.69
C LEU A 324 41.89 19.48 -7.08
N ILE A 325 42.03 18.27 -7.62
CA ILE A 325 43.05 17.32 -7.17
C ILE A 325 44.46 17.85 -7.46
N GLU A 326 44.69 18.44 -8.64
CA GLU A 326 45.99 19.05 -8.95
C GLU A 326 46.30 20.24 -8.03
N ALA A 327 45.31 21.11 -7.78
CA ALA A 327 45.46 22.21 -6.82
C ALA A 327 45.77 21.68 -5.42
N MET A 328 45.08 20.63 -4.97
CA MET A 328 45.35 19.96 -3.68
C MET A 328 46.74 19.36 -3.61
N LYS A 329 47.27 18.79 -4.70
CA LYS A 329 48.65 18.28 -4.73
C LYS A 329 49.66 19.40 -4.51
N VAL A 330 49.47 20.55 -5.16
CA VAL A 330 50.34 21.71 -4.99
C VAL A 330 50.23 22.25 -3.56
N GLU A 331 49.02 22.38 -3.02
CA GLU A 331 48.81 22.79 -1.63
C GLU A 331 49.49 21.81 -0.67
N LEU A 332 49.34 20.50 -0.89
CA LEU A 332 49.95 19.47 -0.04
C LEU A 332 51.49 19.48 -0.13
N GLU A 333 52.09 19.74 -1.28
CA GLU A 333 53.54 19.93 -1.40
C GLU A 333 54.02 21.14 -0.59
N THR A 334 53.26 22.24 -0.59
CA THR A 334 53.59 23.41 0.24
C THR A 334 53.42 23.14 1.74
N VAL A 335 52.38 22.38 2.11
CA VAL A 335 52.11 21.98 3.51
C VAL A 335 53.16 20.98 3.98
N ARG A 336 53.60 20.02 3.16
CA ARG A 336 54.68 19.06 3.46
C ARG A 336 56.00 19.72 3.88
N LEU A 337 56.29 20.91 3.36
CA LEU A 337 57.49 21.67 3.76
C LEU A 337 57.36 22.26 5.18
N SER A 338 56.15 22.42 5.68
CA SER A 338 55.86 23.07 6.96
C SER A 338 55.37 22.09 8.05
N TYR A 339 54.69 21.01 7.66
CA TYR A 339 54.06 20.03 8.55
C TYR A 339 54.42 18.60 8.13
N GLN A 340 54.53 17.69 9.11
CA GLN A 340 54.51 16.26 8.82
C GLN A 340 53.05 15.85 8.71
N LEU A 341 52.57 15.59 7.48
CA LEU A 341 51.22 15.07 7.31
C LEU A 341 51.13 13.66 7.89
N SER A 342 49.95 13.36 8.44
CA SER A 342 49.66 12.00 8.91
C SER A 342 49.62 11.05 7.71
N GLU A 343 50.14 9.83 7.86
CA GLU A 343 50.04 8.77 6.83
C GLU A 343 48.59 8.52 6.37
N LYS A 344 47.61 8.85 7.21
CA LYS A 344 46.17 8.73 6.90
C LYS A 344 45.71 9.73 5.83
N GLU A 345 46.14 10.98 5.91
CA GLU A 345 45.73 12.04 4.98
C GLU A 345 46.37 11.83 3.60
N GLU A 346 47.61 11.32 3.57
CA GLU A 346 48.27 10.93 2.33
C GLU A 346 47.60 9.69 1.68
N ALA A 347 47.15 8.74 2.50
CA ALA A 347 46.41 7.57 2.01
C ALA A 347 45.03 7.94 1.45
N GLU A 348 44.32 8.89 2.08
CA GLU A 348 43.03 9.39 1.62
C GLU A 348 43.14 10.15 0.29
N LEU A 349 44.21 10.94 0.10
CA LEU A 349 44.48 11.61 -1.17
C LEU A 349 44.85 10.60 -2.27
N ALA A 350 45.70 9.62 -1.95
CA ALA A 350 46.04 8.56 -2.90
C ALA A 350 44.83 7.68 -3.27
N ALA A 351 43.92 7.44 -2.32
CA ALA A 351 42.66 6.74 -2.58
C ALA A 351 41.73 7.57 -3.47
N SER A 352 41.60 8.87 -3.20
CA SER A 352 40.81 9.80 -4.02
C SER A 352 41.37 9.93 -5.44
N GLU A 353 42.69 9.92 -5.61
CA GLU A 353 43.33 9.91 -6.92
C GLU A 353 43.13 8.58 -7.68
N LYS A 354 43.14 7.44 -6.98
CA LYS A 354 42.84 6.14 -7.61
C LYS A 354 41.40 6.10 -8.09
N LYS A 355 40.46 6.46 -7.21
CA LYS A 355 39.02 6.58 -7.55
C LYS A 355 38.82 7.55 -8.72
N TRP A 356 39.51 8.68 -8.70
CA TRP A 356 39.51 9.64 -9.81
C TRP A 356 39.94 9.03 -11.14
N LYS A 357 41.06 8.31 -11.17
CA LYS A 357 41.56 7.66 -12.39
C LYS A 357 40.61 6.54 -12.85
N GLU A 358 40.03 5.80 -11.92
CA GLU A 358 39.00 4.79 -12.20
C GLU A 358 37.76 5.45 -12.84
N LEU A 359 37.28 6.56 -12.28
CA LEU A 359 36.17 7.35 -12.82
C LEU A 359 36.46 7.88 -14.23
N VAL A 360 37.65 8.44 -14.47
CA VAL A 360 38.06 8.89 -15.81
C VAL A 360 38.12 7.72 -16.79
N SER A 361 38.60 6.55 -16.35
CA SER A 361 38.61 5.37 -17.21
C SER A 361 37.19 4.87 -17.50
N ALA A 362 36.30 4.87 -16.52
CA ALA A 362 34.91 4.46 -16.67
C ALA A 362 34.13 5.43 -17.58
N PHE A 363 34.37 6.74 -17.45
CA PHE A 363 33.78 7.74 -18.33
C PHE A 363 34.26 7.57 -19.79
N ARG A 364 35.56 7.31 -20.01
CA ARG A 364 36.07 7.00 -21.36
C ARG A 364 35.49 5.71 -21.94
N VAL A 365 35.28 4.69 -21.12
CA VAL A 365 34.62 3.45 -21.54
C VAL A 365 33.16 3.73 -21.93
N LEU A 366 32.47 4.62 -21.23
CA LEU A 366 31.11 5.06 -21.60
C LEU A 366 31.09 5.87 -22.89
N GLU A 367 32.02 6.81 -23.08
CA GLU A 367 32.16 7.55 -24.34
C GLU A 367 32.41 6.60 -25.51
N ALA A 368 33.35 5.65 -25.36
CA ALA A 368 33.62 4.62 -26.35
C ALA A 368 32.40 3.70 -26.58
N SER A 369 31.68 3.32 -25.52
CA SER A 369 30.49 2.47 -25.62
C SER A 369 29.31 3.17 -26.32
N LYS A 370 29.20 4.49 -26.17
CA LYS A 370 28.27 5.34 -26.94
C LYS A 370 28.66 5.37 -28.42
N GLU A 371 29.95 5.51 -28.74
CA GLU A 371 30.44 5.50 -30.12
C GLU A 371 30.28 4.12 -30.79
N GLU A 372 30.54 3.04 -30.06
CA GLU A 372 30.38 1.66 -30.52
C GLU A 372 28.92 1.19 -30.55
N ARG A 373 27.98 1.94 -29.95
CA ARG A 373 26.53 1.65 -29.91
C ARG A 373 26.18 0.27 -29.30
N ASN A 374 26.98 -0.20 -28.35
CA ASN A 374 26.82 -1.56 -27.79
C ASN A 374 25.92 -1.64 -26.55
N GLN A 375 25.50 -0.50 -25.97
CA GLN A 375 24.69 -0.44 -24.74
C GLN A 375 23.41 0.38 -24.96
N SER A 376 22.32 -0.01 -24.27
CA SER A 376 21.09 0.77 -24.26
C SER A 376 21.29 2.13 -23.59
N PHE A 377 20.56 3.15 -24.03
CA PHE A 377 20.72 4.50 -23.49
C PHE A 377 20.19 4.58 -22.05
N SER A 378 19.19 3.76 -21.71
CA SER A 378 18.74 3.55 -20.33
C SER A 378 19.87 3.12 -19.38
N ALA A 379 20.65 2.11 -19.76
CA ALA A 379 21.78 1.62 -18.96
C ALA A 379 22.90 2.66 -18.87
N ILE A 380 23.15 3.41 -19.95
CA ILE A 380 24.10 4.53 -19.95
C ILE A 380 23.64 5.62 -18.98
N GLN A 381 22.34 5.95 -18.94
CA GLN A 381 21.79 6.94 -18.02
C GLN A 381 21.94 6.52 -16.56
N GLU A 382 21.65 5.26 -16.23
CA GLU A 382 21.88 4.73 -14.87
C GLU A 382 23.36 4.80 -14.50
N ARG A 383 24.24 4.38 -15.40
CA ARG A 383 25.68 4.43 -15.15
C ARG A 383 26.20 5.86 -15.02
N LEU A 384 25.65 6.82 -15.76
CA LEU A 384 25.98 8.24 -15.62
C LEU A 384 25.52 8.79 -14.27
N LYS A 385 24.34 8.40 -13.77
CA LYS A 385 23.88 8.78 -12.42
C LYS A 385 24.79 8.21 -11.32
N GLU A 386 25.24 6.97 -11.46
CA GLU A 386 26.22 6.37 -10.55
C GLU A 386 27.55 7.13 -10.56
N LEU A 387 28.07 7.45 -11.76
CA LEU A 387 29.31 8.23 -11.88
C LEU A 387 29.17 9.63 -11.29
N ASP A 388 28.04 10.31 -11.51
CA ASP A 388 27.78 11.62 -10.92
C ASP A 388 27.76 11.56 -9.38
N ALA A 389 27.21 10.49 -8.79
CA ALA A 389 27.24 10.27 -7.35
C ALA A 389 28.67 10.01 -6.83
N GLU A 390 29.44 9.17 -7.53
CA GLU A 390 30.84 8.89 -7.18
C GLU A 390 31.73 10.15 -7.32
N ILE A 391 31.50 10.99 -8.33
CA ILE A 391 32.18 12.30 -8.48
C ILE A 391 31.85 13.21 -7.29
N ALA A 392 30.58 13.26 -6.88
CA ALA A 392 30.17 14.07 -5.72
C ALA A 392 30.82 13.58 -4.41
N GLU A 393 31.00 12.26 -4.23
CA GLU A 393 31.73 11.71 -3.09
C GLU A 393 33.21 12.15 -3.09
N VAL A 394 33.86 12.13 -4.26
CA VAL A 394 35.25 12.59 -4.41
C VAL A 394 35.36 14.10 -4.14
N GLU A 395 34.45 14.91 -4.67
CA GLU A 395 34.40 16.35 -4.39
C GLU A 395 34.20 16.64 -2.90
N ALA A 396 33.32 15.90 -2.23
CA ALA A 396 33.09 16.03 -0.79
C ALA A 396 34.33 15.63 0.04
N ALA A 397 35.03 14.56 -0.34
CA ALA A 397 36.29 14.15 0.29
C ALA A 397 37.41 15.18 0.10
N LEU A 398 37.49 15.81 -1.08
CA LEU A 398 38.45 16.89 -1.33
C LEU A 398 38.10 18.15 -0.52
N ALA A 399 36.80 18.45 -0.36
CA ALA A 399 36.34 19.58 0.45
C ALA A 399 36.65 19.38 1.94
N SER A 400 36.42 18.19 2.50
CA SER A 400 36.77 17.89 3.89
C SER A 400 38.28 17.93 4.12
N MET A 401 39.07 17.44 3.16
CA MET A 401 40.53 17.54 3.22
C MET A 401 41.00 18.99 3.19
N LYS A 402 40.39 19.84 2.35
CA LYS A 402 40.67 21.29 2.35
C LYS A 402 40.37 21.92 3.70
N GLU A 403 39.25 21.56 4.30
CA GLU A 403 38.85 22.07 5.61
C GLU A 403 39.85 21.64 6.68
N ASN A 404 40.26 20.36 6.69
CA ASN A 404 41.27 19.85 7.62
C ASN A 404 42.60 20.60 7.47
N LEU A 405 43.09 20.82 6.25
CA LEU A 405 44.30 21.63 6.01
C LEU A 405 44.14 23.08 6.52
N GLY A 406 42.94 23.66 6.41
CA GLY A 406 42.62 24.96 7.02
C GLY A 406 42.68 24.93 8.55
N HIS A 407 42.11 23.89 9.17
CA HIS A 407 42.14 23.68 10.61
C HIS A 407 43.56 23.53 11.15
N LEU A 408 44.48 22.88 10.42
CA LEU A 408 45.90 22.79 10.84
C LEU A 408 46.52 24.18 11.04
N ARG A 409 46.24 25.12 10.14
CA ARG A 409 46.78 26.48 10.23
C ARG A 409 46.14 27.28 11.37
N GLU A 410 44.83 27.12 11.58
CA GLU A 410 44.15 27.74 12.72
C GLU A 410 44.63 27.17 14.06
N ASP A 411 44.84 25.86 14.13
CA ASP A 411 45.31 25.18 15.33
C ASP A 411 46.73 25.61 15.70
N GLU A 412 47.61 25.83 14.73
CA GLU A 412 48.94 26.40 14.97
C GLU A 412 48.83 27.81 15.57
N LEU A 413 48.01 28.68 15.00
CA LEU A 413 47.81 30.04 15.51
C LEU A 413 47.26 30.02 16.94
N LYS A 414 46.27 29.16 17.22
CA LYS A 414 45.71 28.96 18.57
C LYS A 414 46.77 28.41 19.54
N ALA A 415 47.60 27.46 19.11
CA ALA A 415 48.69 26.92 19.92
C ALA A 415 49.72 28.00 20.29
N VAL A 416 50.14 28.82 19.31
CA VAL A 416 51.07 29.95 19.55
C VAL A 416 50.46 30.97 20.52
N GLU A 417 49.19 31.33 20.33
CA GLU A 417 48.50 32.29 21.20
C GLU A 417 48.42 31.76 22.64
N THR A 418 47.94 30.52 22.82
CA THR A 418 47.81 29.91 24.15
C THR A 418 49.14 29.75 24.87
N VAL A 419 50.22 29.34 24.17
CA VAL A 419 51.58 29.28 24.76
C VAL A 419 52.04 30.68 25.19
N SER A 420 51.79 31.70 24.37
CA SER A 420 52.17 33.08 24.69
C SER A 420 51.42 33.62 25.93
N GLU A 421 50.12 33.32 26.04
CA GLU A 421 49.27 33.68 27.18
C GLU A 421 49.73 32.97 28.45
N LYS A 422 49.93 31.65 28.36
CA LYS A 422 50.37 30.81 29.48
C LYS A 422 51.79 31.18 29.93
N ARG A 423 52.69 31.58 29.03
CA ARG A 423 54.00 32.17 29.38
C ARG A 423 53.87 33.50 30.10
N ARG A 424 52.95 34.37 29.67
CA ARG A 424 52.65 35.62 30.39
C ARG A 424 52.10 35.33 31.79
N TYR A 425 51.25 34.33 31.91
CA TYR A 425 50.68 33.90 33.18
C TYR A 425 51.74 33.34 34.13
N LEU A 426 52.65 32.47 33.67
CA LEU A 426 53.77 31.95 34.46
C LEU A 426 54.70 33.07 34.96
N ARG A 427 55.00 34.06 34.10
CA ARG A 427 55.75 35.26 34.54
C ARG A 427 55.02 36.05 35.61
N GLY A 428 53.69 36.15 35.51
CA GLY A 428 52.83 36.73 36.54
C GLY A 428 52.95 36.00 37.87
N ILE A 429 52.89 34.67 37.86
CA ILE A 429 53.05 33.81 39.05
C ILE A 429 54.43 34.00 39.67
N LYS A 430 55.52 33.96 38.88
CA LYS A 430 56.88 34.20 39.39
C LYS A 430 57.02 35.57 40.06
N ARG A 431 56.48 36.63 39.45
CA ARG A 431 56.47 37.99 40.05
C ARG A 431 55.67 38.05 41.36
N ARG A 432 54.58 37.28 41.48
CA ARG A 432 53.80 37.20 42.74
C ARG A 432 54.64 36.55 43.83
N VAL A 433 55.34 35.46 43.53
CA VAL A 433 56.26 34.80 44.47
C VAL A 433 57.40 35.75 44.89
N GLU A 434 58.01 36.49 43.96
CA GLU A 434 59.08 37.46 44.27
C GLU A 434 58.61 38.64 45.14
N ARG A 435 57.36 39.06 45.01
CA ARG A 435 56.78 40.15 45.82
C ARG A 435 56.39 39.70 47.23
N CYS A 436 56.18 38.40 47.45
CA CYS A 436 55.80 37.91 48.77
C CYS A 436 57.00 38.01 49.72
N SER A 437 56.80 38.64 50.88
CA SER A 437 57.83 38.84 51.91
C SER A 437 58.11 37.57 52.72
N LEU A 438 57.90 36.39 52.13
CA LEU A 438 58.05 35.10 52.80
C LEU A 438 59.53 34.74 52.94
N PRO A 439 59.98 34.16 54.08
CA PRO A 439 61.39 33.89 54.33
C PRO A 439 62.04 32.91 53.36
N LYS A 440 61.30 31.86 52.96
CA LYS A 440 61.82 30.79 52.09
C LYS A 440 60.69 30.09 51.33
N VAL A 441 60.81 30.05 50.01
CA VAL A 441 59.88 29.31 49.15
C VAL A 441 60.09 27.79 49.34
N PRO A 442 59.03 26.99 49.55
CA PRO A 442 59.14 25.54 49.71
C PRO A 442 59.70 24.88 48.46
N ASP A 443 60.57 23.89 48.62
CA ASP A 443 61.24 23.21 47.49
C ASP A 443 60.23 22.55 46.53
N LEU A 444 59.08 22.10 47.02
CA LEU A 444 58.00 21.53 46.20
C LEU A 444 57.42 22.55 45.20
N THR A 445 57.09 23.75 45.67
CA THR A 445 56.56 24.83 44.81
C THR A 445 57.60 25.27 43.78
N LYS A 446 58.87 25.30 44.16
CA LYS A 446 59.97 25.62 43.25
C LYS A 446 60.13 24.56 42.16
N ASN A 447 60.06 23.28 42.51
CA ASN A 447 60.14 22.20 41.54
C ASN A 447 58.98 22.23 40.56
N GLN A 448 57.75 22.52 41.01
CA GLN A 448 56.61 22.68 40.11
C GLN A 448 56.74 23.88 39.18
N LEU A 449 57.24 25.02 39.67
CA LEU A 449 57.50 26.18 38.82
C LEU A 449 58.58 25.91 37.76
N LEU A 450 59.61 25.14 38.12
CA LEU A 450 60.64 24.70 37.17
C LEU A 450 60.08 23.70 36.15
N GLU A 451 59.20 22.79 36.58
CA GLU A 451 58.56 21.83 35.68
C GLU A 451 57.62 22.54 34.69
N ALA A 452 56.80 23.46 35.18
CA ALA A 452 55.96 24.30 34.32
C ALA A 452 56.78 25.12 33.32
N GLU A 453 57.94 25.65 33.73
CA GLU A 453 58.86 26.34 32.81
C GLU A 453 59.42 25.40 31.75
N LYS A 454 59.86 24.20 32.13
CA LYS A 454 60.33 23.19 31.17
C LYS A 454 59.25 22.80 30.16
N GLN A 455 58.01 22.60 30.61
CA GLN A 455 56.92 22.20 29.71
C GLN A 455 56.54 23.33 28.74
N ILE A 456 56.58 24.60 29.16
CA ILE A 456 56.42 25.73 28.22
C ILE A 456 57.57 25.76 27.22
N THR A 457 58.82 25.65 27.67
CA THR A 457 59.97 25.64 26.74
C THR A 457 59.88 24.48 25.75
N ARG A 458 59.45 23.30 26.21
CA ARG A 458 59.22 22.13 25.35
C ARG A 458 58.14 22.40 24.31
N ALA A 459 57.03 23.05 24.69
CA ALA A 459 55.99 23.45 23.76
C ALA A 459 56.48 24.51 22.76
N GLU A 460 57.35 25.45 23.17
CA GLU A 460 58.00 26.41 22.28
C GLU A 460 58.96 25.73 21.29
N GLU A 461 59.81 24.81 21.77
CA GLU A 461 60.73 24.03 20.93
C GLU A 461 59.96 23.22 19.88
N GLN A 462 58.88 22.55 20.29
CA GLN A 462 58.03 21.81 19.34
C GLN A 462 57.34 22.70 18.32
N LEU A 463 56.94 23.93 18.69
CA LEU A 463 56.38 24.90 17.73
C LEU A 463 57.43 25.46 16.75
N GLU A 464 58.72 25.44 17.11
CA GLU A 464 59.82 25.87 16.24
C GLU A 464 60.34 24.75 15.33
N GLU A 465 60.04 23.49 15.62
CA GLU A 465 60.42 22.36 14.76
C GLU A 465 59.67 22.39 13.43
N ALA A 466 60.43 22.48 12.32
CA ALA A 466 59.94 22.29 10.98
C ALA A 466 60.50 20.98 10.41
N PRO A 467 59.67 20.01 10.00
CA PRO A 467 58.21 20.04 9.91
C PRO A 467 57.47 19.71 11.22
N LEU A 468 56.39 20.46 11.50
CA LEU A 468 55.61 20.43 12.73
C LEU A 468 54.66 19.21 12.80
N VAL A 469 54.58 18.56 13.97
CA VAL A 469 53.58 17.52 14.26
C VAL A 469 52.50 18.10 15.18
N MET A 470 51.33 18.43 14.62
CA MET A 470 50.26 19.11 15.38
C MET A 470 49.69 18.28 16.54
N GLU A 471 49.73 16.96 16.46
CA GLU A 471 49.26 16.09 17.55
C GLU A 471 50.13 16.23 18.80
N ASP A 472 51.46 16.20 18.61
CA ASP A 472 52.44 16.39 19.68
C ASP A 472 52.36 17.80 20.28
N VAL A 473 52.20 18.82 19.42
CA VAL A 473 52.02 20.21 19.85
C VAL A 473 50.77 20.36 20.71
N ARG A 474 49.61 19.81 20.29
CA ARG A 474 48.38 19.87 21.09
C ARG A 474 48.55 19.21 22.45
N GLN A 475 49.23 18.07 22.49
CA GLN A 475 49.53 17.38 23.75
C GLN A 475 50.44 18.24 24.64
N ALA A 476 51.53 18.78 24.11
CA ALA A 476 52.48 19.57 24.90
C ALA A 476 51.88 20.90 25.38
N VAL A 477 51.06 21.58 24.57
CA VAL A 477 50.35 22.79 24.99
C VAL A 477 49.37 22.47 26.13
N SER A 478 48.65 21.35 26.06
CA SER A 478 47.74 20.90 27.11
C SER A 478 48.48 20.52 28.40
N GLU A 479 49.59 19.77 28.29
CA GLU A 479 50.46 19.42 29.41
C GLU A 479 51.03 20.68 30.08
N ALA A 480 51.56 21.63 29.28
CA ALA A 480 52.06 22.90 29.78
C ALA A 480 50.95 23.71 30.47
N ALA A 481 49.76 23.80 29.89
CA ALA A 481 48.64 24.52 30.50
C ALA A 481 48.24 23.92 31.86
N SER A 482 48.15 22.59 31.95
CA SER A 482 47.81 21.86 33.18
C SER A 482 48.85 22.07 34.27
N GLU A 483 50.15 21.97 33.95
CA GLU A 483 51.21 22.18 34.94
C GLU A 483 51.30 23.62 35.43
N ILE A 484 51.03 24.60 34.57
CA ILE A 484 50.98 26.02 34.99
C ILE A 484 49.80 26.26 35.92
N ASP A 485 48.63 25.69 35.64
CA ASP A 485 47.45 25.86 36.49
C ASP A 485 47.64 25.18 37.85
N LYS A 486 48.31 24.01 37.90
CA LYS A 486 48.75 23.38 39.15
C LYS A 486 49.75 24.25 39.92
N ALA A 487 50.76 24.79 39.23
CA ALA A 487 51.75 25.66 39.85
C ALA A 487 51.12 26.95 40.39
N ALA A 488 50.15 27.52 39.67
CA ALA A 488 49.37 28.68 40.12
C ALA A 488 48.61 28.37 41.41
N ALA A 489 47.87 27.26 41.44
CA ALA A 489 47.11 26.84 42.61
C ALA A 489 48.02 26.56 43.81
N MET A 490 49.20 25.98 43.60
CA MET A 490 50.16 25.72 44.69
C MET A 490 50.78 27.00 45.23
N VAL A 491 51.10 27.97 44.35
CA VAL A 491 51.58 29.29 44.77
C VAL A 491 50.49 30.05 45.53
N ASP A 492 49.24 30.00 45.06
CA ASP A 492 48.11 30.65 45.74
C ASP A 492 47.89 30.08 47.15
N LYS A 493 47.94 28.75 47.29
CA LYS A 493 47.89 28.09 48.60
C LYS A 493 49.05 28.49 49.49
N MET A 494 50.29 28.45 48.97
CA MET A 494 51.48 28.87 49.72
C MET A 494 51.35 30.31 50.25
N ILE A 495 50.85 31.24 49.42
CA ILE A 495 50.64 32.62 49.82
C ILE A 495 49.56 32.70 50.90
N ALA A 496 48.42 32.04 50.70
CA ALA A 496 47.32 32.03 51.66
C ALA A 496 47.74 31.43 53.02
N ASP A 497 48.45 30.31 53.01
CA ASP A 497 48.95 29.63 54.22
C ASP A 497 50.02 30.47 54.90
N GLY A 498 50.90 31.13 54.14
CA GLY A 498 51.88 32.07 54.66
C GLY A 498 51.23 33.26 55.37
N GLU A 499 50.28 33.92 54.74
CA GLU A 499 49.52 35.03 55.32
C GLU A 499 48.69 34.60 56.54
N LEU A 500 48.11 33.40 56.50
CA LEU A 500 47.34 32.85 57.61
C LEU A 500 48.26 32.54 58.80
N ALA A 501 49.37 31.84 58.56
CA ALA A 501 50.35 31.52 59.60
C ALA A 501 50.88 32.79 60.27
N GLU A 502 51.26 33.81 59.49
CA GLU A 502 51.73 35.08 60.05
C GLU A 502 50.67 35.73 60.96
N ARG A 503 49.42 35.83 60.48
CA ARG A 503 48.32 36.42 61.27
C ARG A 503 48.02 35.61 62.53
N VAL A 504 48.01 34.28 62.45
CA VAL A 504 47.75 33.42 63.61
C VAL A 504 48.90 33.52 64.62
N ILE A 505 50.16 33.57 64.17
CA ILE A 505 51.32 33.80 65.06
C ILE A 505 51.23 35.17 65.73
N GLN A 506 50.92 36.23 64.96
CA GLN A 506 50.73 37.58 65.51
C GLN A 506 49.61 37.64 66.56
N TYR A 507 48.49 36.96 66.32
CA TYR A 507 47.40 36.86 67.29
C TYR A 507 47.80 36.03 68.51
N GLY A 508 48.47 34.88 68.28
CA GLY A 508 48.97 33.98 69.31
C GLY A 508 49.98 34.64 70.26
N ASN A 509 50.74 35.62 69.79
CA ASN A 509 51.69 36.39 70.61
C ASN A 509 51.05 37.05 71.83
N ARG A 510 49.74 37.35 71.80
CA ARG A 510 49.02 37.90 72.96
C ARG A 510 48.96 36.94 74.15
N TYR A 511 48.97 35.64 73.90
CA TYR A 511 48.80 34.60 74.91
C TYR A 511 50.12 33.93 75.34
N ARG A 512 51.26 34.35 74.75
CA ARG A 512 52.60 33.78 75.01
C ARG A 512 52.99 33.79 76.49
N THR A 513 52.64 34.85 77.22
CA THR A 513 53.04 35.02 78.61
C THR A 513 52.13 34.28 79.60
N GLN A 514 50.96 33.83 79.15
CA GLN A 514 49.93 33.23 80.01
C GLN A 514 49.99 31.69 80.01
N HIS A 515 50.49 31.09 78.93
CA HIS A 515 50.51 29.64 78.76
C HIS A 515 51.82 29.16 78.11
N ASP A 516 52.63 28.44 78.88
CA ASP A 516 53.91 27.87 78.43
C ASP A 516 53.73 26.89 77.26
N GLU A 517 52.63 26.12 77.23
CA GLU A 517 52.33 25.19 76.12
C GLU A 517 52.11 25.92 74.79
N VAL A 518 51.45 27.09 74.82
CA VAL A 518 51.19 27.91 73.64
C VAL A 518 52.51 28.50 73.14
N GLN A 519 53.39 28.90 74.05
CA GLN A 519 54.72 29.39 73.70
C GLN A 519 55.55 28.34 72.97
N ILE A 520 55.57 27.09 73.45
CA ILE A 520 56.34 25.99 72.81
C ILE A 520 55.82 25.73 71.39
N LEU A 521 54.51 25.61 71.21
CA LEU A 521 53.90 25.35 69.90
C LEU A 521 54.10 26.51 68.92
N LEU A 522 54.01 27.75 69.37
CA LEU A 522 54.28 28.92 68.53
C LEU A 522 55.76 29.02 68.16
N LEU A 523 56.69 28.64 69.04
CA LEU A 523 58.11 28.60 68.72
C LEU A 523 58.42 27.54 67.64
N GLN A 524 57.79 26.37 67.74
CA GLN A 524 57.87 25.32 66.71
C GLN A 524 57.26 25.78 65.39
N ALA A 525 56.11 26.48 65.43
CA ALA A 525 55.49 27.05 64.25
C ALA A 525 56.36 28.13 63.59
N GLU A 526 57.01 29.01 64.37
CA GLU A 526 57.96 30.01 63.87
C GLU A 526 59.18 29.36 63.20
N ASP A 527 59.72 28.28 63.76
CA ASP A 527 60.82 27.52 63.17
C ASP A 527 60.40 26.87 61.84
N ARG A 528 59.23 26.23 61.80
CA ARG A 528 58.67 25.66 60.56
C ARG A 528 58.36 26.72 59.51
N PHE A 529 57.85 27.88 59.92
CA PHE A 529 57.60 29.01 59.04
C PHE A 529 58.90 29.55 58.40
N ARG A 530 60.00 29.60 59.17
CA ARG A 530 61.33 29.97 58.66
C ARG A 530 61.92 28.92 57.73
N GLN A 531 61.65 27.64 57.98
CA GLN A 531 62.09 26.53 57.13
C GLN A 531 61.31 26.45 55.80
N GLY A 532 60.15 27.11 55.70
CA GLY A 532 59.28 27.11 54.53
C GLY A 532 58.18 26.05 54.56
N HIS A 533 57.89 25.44 55.72
CA HIS A 533 56.78 24.50 55.88
C HIS A 533 55.52 25.23 56.37
N TYR A 534 54.87 25.96 55.46
CA TYR A 534 53.74 26.85 55.80
C TYR A 534 52.49 26.11 56.29
N GLU A 535 52.11 24.99 55.65
CA GLU A 535 50.97 24.17 56.08
C GLU A 535 51.16 23.67 57.53
N GLU A 536 52.33 23.11 57.84
CA GLU A 536 52.67 22.65 59.20
C GLU A 536 52.71 23.82 60.20
N ALA A 537 53.20 24.99 59.77
CA ALA A 537 53.21 26.19 60.61
C ALA A 537 51.80 26.67 60.93
N VAL A 538 50.87 26.66 59.95
CA VAL A 538 49.45 26.97 60.19
C VAL A 538 48.86 25.98 61.19
N GLU A 539 49.03 24.67 60.98
CA GLU A 539 48.46 23.65 61.87
C GLU A 539 48.95 23.79 63.31
N LEU A 540 50.26 23.97 63.52
CA LEU A 540 50.84 24.13 64.85
C LEU A 540 50.40 25.42 65.52
N SER A 541 50.29 26.50 64.75
CA SER A 541 49.80 27.79 65.24
C SER A 541 48.33 27.70 65.65
N VAL A 542 47.48 27.08 64.82
CA VAL A 542 46.06 26.89 65.10
C VAL A 542 45.87 25.99 66.32
N LYS A 543 46.53 24.82 66.39
CA LYS A 543 46.47 23.92 67.55
C LYS A 543 46.91 24.60 68.84
N GLY A 544 47.87 25.53 68.77
CA GLY A 544 48.32 26.32 69.91
C GLY A 544 47.25 27.30 70.40
N VAL A 545 46.65 28.08 69.50
CA VAL A 545 45.68 29.13 69.87
C VAL A 545 44.29 28.56 70.17
N GLU A 546 43.88 27.46 69.54
CA GLU A 546 42.58 26.77 69.78
C GLU A 546 42.41 26.27 71.22
N LYS A 547 43.53 26.00 71.93
CA LYS A 547 43.50 25.64 73.35
C LYS A 547 43.02 26.79 74.24
N VAL A 548 43.13 28.04 73.78
CA VAL A 548 42.77 29.26 74.53
C VAL A 548 41.47 29.88 74.03
N ASP A 549 41.26 29.94 72.71
CA ASP A 549 40.03 30.43 72.09
C ASP A 549 39.62 29.49 70.93
N LYS A 550 38.44 28.88 71.01
CA LYS A 550 37.96 27.94 69.98
C LYS A 550 37.45 28.63 68.70
N GLN A 551 37.36 29.96 68.67
CA GLN A 551 36.85 30.75 67.52
C GLN A 551 37.93 31.56 66.79
N VAL A 552 39.18 31.08 66.78
CA VAL A 552 40.34 31.83 66.23
C VAL A 552 40.27 31.96 64.71
N LEU A 553 39.91 30.88 64.00
CA LEU A 553 39.85 30.86 62.55
C LEU A 553 38.80 31.85 62.00
N ASP A 554 37.63 31.95 62.64
CA ASP A 554 36.55 32.87 62.22
C ASP A 554 36.91 34.34 62.44
N LYS A 555 37.62 34.68 63.54
CA LYS A 555 38.05 36.06 63.84
C LYS A 555 39.23 36.52 62.96
N VAL A 556 40.15 35.62 62.63
CA VAL A 556 41.30 35.91 61.77
C VAL A 556 40.90 36.01 60.28
N ASN A 557 39.89 35.24 59.86
CA ASN A 557 39.33 35.34 58.51
C ASN A 557 38.31 36.48 58.36
N GLY A 558 37.52 36.79 59.40
CA GLY A 558 36.56 37.91 59.39
C GLY A 558 37.22 39.28 59.21
N THR A 559 38.42 39.47 59.76
CA THR A 559 39.21 40.70 59.56
C THR A 559 39.81 40.83 58.15
N ALA A 560 39.96 39.73 57.41
CA ALA A 560 40.43 39.75 56.02
C ALA A 560 39.37 40.27 55.04
N SER A 561 38.09 39.98 55.28
CA SER A 561 36.97 40.53 54.51
C SER A 561 36.86 42.05 54.68
N GLU A 562 37.06 42.56 55.89
CA GLU A 562 36.96 44.00 56.17
C GLU A 562 38.13 44.80 55.57
N LEU A 563 39.35 44.26 55.52
CA LEU A 563 40.52 44.93 54.93
C LEU A 563 40.49 44.97 53.39
N ASN A 564 40.04 43.89 52.73
CA ASN A 564 39.86 43.89 51.26
C ASN A 564 38.76 44.86 50.80
N SER A 565 37.74 45.11 51.62
CA SER A 565 36.70 46.12 51.31
C SER A 565 37.22 47.57 51.37
N LYS A 566 38.26 47.84 52.18
CA LYS A 566 38.87 49.17 52.32
C LYS A 566 39.99 49.42 51.30
N ALA A 567 40.71 48.38 50.88
CA ALA A 567 41.76 48.50 49.86
C ALA A 567 41.21 48.64 48.42
N GLY A 568 39.96 48.26 48.17
CA GLY A 568 39.30 48.44 46.85
C GLY A 568 38.69 49.82 46.59
N ASN A 569 38.76 50.75 47.57
CA ASN A 569 38.18 52.10 47.49
C ASN A 569 39.22 53.23 47.65
N ALA A 570 40.50 52.94 47.37
CA ALA A 570 41.58 53.94 47.35
C ALA A 570 42.35 53.91 46.03
#